data_AF-A0AAU2AME7-F1
#
_entry.id   AF-A0AAU2AME7-F1
#
_cell.length_a   1.000
_cell.length_b   1.000
_cell.length_c   1.000
_cell.angle_alpha   90.00
_cell.angle_beta   90.00
_cell.angle_gamma   90.00
#
_symmetry.space_group_name_H-M   'P 1'
#
loop_
_entity.id
_entity.type
_entity.pdbx_description
1 polymer ?
#
loop_
_entity_poly.entity_id
_entity_poly.type
_entity_poly.pdbx_seq_one_letter_code
_entity_poly.pdbx_strand_id
1 'polypeptide(L)' 'MTTPDRDVGRGASAGPAASTGPAAPEPRRPRIPLICPRCGHEQQVVPGGPGRAVKVVHVGTGREACEPGDLAKAPENGT' A
#
# COMPACT_ATOMS: atom_id res chain seq x y z
N MET A 1 31.32 -59.63 -3.69
CA MET A 1 30.34 -58.79 -2.95
C MET A 1 29.62 -57.96 -3.99
N THR A 2 28.37 -58.31 -4.28
CA THR A 2 27.56 -57.82 -5.42
C THR A 2 26.74 -56.60 -5.00
N THR A 3 26.85 -55.48 -5.70
CA THR A 3 25.98 -54.31 -5.55
C THR A 3 24.79 -54.41 -6.52
N PRO A 4 23.53 -54.31 -6.06
CA PRO A 4 22.40 -54.16 -6.97
C PRO A 4 22.14 -52.69 -7.32
N ASP A 5 22.09 -52.47 -8.63
CA ASP A 5 21.17 -51.63 -9.42
C ASP A 5 20.26 -50.65 -8.65
N ARG A 6 20.44 -49.33 -8.87
CA ARG A 6 19.50 -48.30 -8.43
C ARG A 6 18.68 -47.82 -9.64
N ASP A 7 17.53 -48.46 -9.81
CA ASP A 7 16.45 -48.06 -10.71
C ASP A 7 15.94 -46.65 -10.36
N VAL A 8 15.97 -45.76 -11.36
CA VAL A 8 15.50 -44.37 -11.30
C VAL A 8 13.98 -44.35 -11.50
N GLY A 9 13.24 -44.15 -10.41
CA GLY A 9 11.81 -43.89 -10.44
C GLY A 9 11.49 -42.52 -11.07
N ARG A 10 11.29 -42.49 -12.40
CA ARG A 10 10.80 -41.31 -13.12
C ARG A 10 9.28 -41.37 -13.28
N GLY A 11 8.56 -41.04 -12.21
CA GLY A 11 7.11 -40.78 -12.25
C GLY A 11 6.83 -39.40 -12.84
N ALA A 12 6.59 -39.32 -14.15
CA ALA A 12 6.12 -38.12 -14.81
C ALA A 12 4.61 -37.95 -14.60
N SER A 13 4.22 -37.31 -13.50
CA SER A 13 2.83 -36.89 -13.29
C SER A 13 2.63 -35.53 -13.97
N ALA A 14 2.01 -35.54 -15.15
CA ALA A 14 1.45 -34.36 -15.78
C ALA A 14 0.34 -33.78 -14.90
N GLY A 15 0.57 -32.59 -14.33
CA GLY A 15 -0.45 -31.77 -13.68
C GLY A 15 -0.90 -30.65 -14.64
N PRO A 16 -2.20 -30.29 -14.68
CA PRO A 16 -2.73 -29.36 -15.67
C PRO A 16 -2.37 -27.90 -15.33
N ALA A 17 -2.38 -27.09 -16.39
CA ALA A 17 -2.15 -25.65 -16.38
C ALA A 17 -3.01 -24.91 -15.34
N ALA A 18 -2.41 -23.95 -14.65
CA ALA A 18 -3.13 -22.86 -14.02
C ALA A 18 -2.45 -21.54 -14.39
N SER A 19 -3.00 -20.88 -15.40
CA SER A 19 -2.73 -19.51 -15.77
C SER A 19 -3.09 -18.59 -14.61
N THR A 20 -2.10 -18.13 -13.84
CA THR A 20 -2.32 -17.05 -12.88
C THR A 20 -2.16 -15.73 -13.62
N GLY A 21 -3.27 -15.24 -14.21
CA GLY A 21 -3.37 -13.86 -14.66
C GLY A 21 -3.18 -12.88 -13.49
N PRO A 22 -2.81 -11.61 -13.76
CA PRO A 22 -2.60 -10.63 -12.70
C PRO A 22 -3.90 -10.46 -11.90
N ALA A 23 -3.81 -10.71 -10.59
CA ALA A 23 -4.90 -10.52 -9.65
C ALA A 23 -5.49 -9.12 -9.83
N ALA A 24 -6.80 -9.07 -10.09
CA ALA A 24 -7.55 -7.82 -10.16
C ALA A 24 -7.30 -7.00 -8.88
N PRO A 25 -7.18 -5.66 -8.96
CA PRO A 25 -7.00 -4.85 -7.78
C PRO A 25 -8.21 -5.05 -6.87
N GLU A 26 -7.98 -5.60 -5.68
CA GLU A 26 -9.03 -5.84 -4.70
C GLU A 26 -9.83 -4.54 -4.45
N PRO A 27 -11.16 -4.63 -4.27
CA PRO A 27 -11.98 -3.47 -3.96
C PRO A 27 -11.39 -2.80 -2.72
N ARG A 28 -10.97 -1.54 -2.87
CA ARG A 28 -10.33 -0.77 -1.80
C ARG A 28 -11.29 -0.73 -0.61
N ARG A 29 -11.01 -1.58 0.39
CA ARG A 29 -11.69 -1.57 1.69
C ARG A 29 -11.78 -0.11 2.15
N PRO A 30 -12.95 0.38 2.60
CA PRO A 30 -13.11 1.79 2.95
C PRO A 30 -12.07 2.14 4.00
N ARG A 31 -11.12 3.01 3.61
CA ARG A 31 -10.06 3.46 4.50
C ARG A 31 -10.68 4.52 5.40
N ILE A 32 -10.45 4.41 6.71
CA ILE A 32 -10.77 5.50 7.65
C ILE A 32 -10.12 6.77 7.09
N PRO A 33 -10.87 7.87 6.92
CA PRO A 33 -10.33 9.10 6.37
C PRO A 33 -9.18 9.60 7.25
N LEU A 34 -8.06 9.98 6.63
CA LEU A 34 -6.97 10.60 7.36
C LEU A 34 -7.36 12.05 7.64
N ILE A 35 -7.26 12.48 8.89
CA ILE A 35 -7.63 13.84 9.31
C ILE A 35 -6.38 14.55 9.79
N CYS A 36 -6.15 15.78 9.32
CA CYS A 36 -5.06 16.60 9.80
C CYS A 36 -5.28 16.93 11.29
N PRO A 37 -4.35 16.58 12.19
CA PRO A 37 -4.52 16.86 13.62
C PRO A 37 -4.43 18.36 13.96
N ARG A 38 -3.97 19.20 13.02
CA ARG A 38 -3.85 20.64 13.23
C ARG A 38 -5.12 21.40 12.85
N CYS A 39 -5.69 21.11 11.68
CA CYS A 39 -6.83 21.87 11.16
C CYS A 39 -8.12 21.07 10.99
N GLY A 40 -8.11 19.76 11.29
CA GLY A 40 -9.30 18.90 11.16
C GLY A 40 -9.72 18.58 9.72
N HIS A 41 -8.95 19.00 8.71
CA HIS A 41 -9.27 18.76 7.30
C HIS A 41 -8.85 17.36 6.85
N GLU A 42 -9.60 16.80 5.90
CA GLU A 42 -9.28 15.52 5.29
C GLU A 42 -7.93 15.57 4.54
N GLN A 43 -7.17 14.50 4.70
CA GLN A 43 -5.89 14.27 4.08
C GLN A 43 -5.91 13.01 3.22
N GLN A 44 -5.05 13.00 2.22
CA GLN A 44 -4.81 11.85 1.36
C GLN A 44 -3.32 11.57 1.25
N VAL A 45 -2.98 10.29 1.18
CA VAL A 45 -1.63 9.86 0.81
C VAL A 45 -1.51 9.90 -0.71
N VAL A 46 -0.55 10.66 -1.20
CA VAL A 46 -0.13 10.67 -2.60
C VAL A 46 1.03 9.68 -2.72
N PRO A 47 0.83 8.54 -3.40
CA PRO A 47 1.91 7.59 -3.63
C PRO A 47 3.05 8.25 -4.40
N GLY A 48 4.28 7.93 -3.99
CA GLY A 48 5.47 8.31 -4.71
C GLY A 48 5.66 7.50 -6.01
N GLY A 49 6.75 7.78 -6.70
CA GLY A 49 7.21 7.05 -7.89
C GLY A 49 8.73 6.91 -7.86
N PRO A 50 9.37 6.38 -8.93
CA PRO A 50 10.82 6.32 -9.01
C PRO A 50 11.43 7.71 -8.79
N GLY A 51 12.19 7.88 -7.70
CA GLY A 51 12.79 9.16 -7.31
C GLY A 51 11.84 10.19 -6.67
N ARG A 52 10.59 9.83 -6.36
CA ARG A 52 9.62 10.71 -5.68
C ARG A 52 9.13 10.07 -4.39
N ALA A 53 9.28 10.78 -3.27
CA ALA A 53 8.78 10.33 -1.98
C ALA A 53 7.24 10.31 -1.93
N VAL A 54 6.70 9.44 -1.08
CA VAL A 54 5.29 9.46 -0.69
C VAL A 54 5.00 10.75 0.09
N LYS A 55 3.85 11.38 -0.16
CA LYS A 55 3.43 12.62 0.51
C LYS A 55 2.06 12.48 1.13
N VAL A 56 1.79 13.28 2.15
CA VAL A 56 0.46 13.42 2.74
C VAL A 56 0.00 14.86 2.53
N VAL A 57 -1.11 15.04 1.83
CA VAL A 57 -1.63 16.37 1.46
C VAL A 57 -3.09 16.51 1.88
N HIS A 58 -3.55 17.73 2.09
CA HIS A 58 -4.97 18.01 2.28
C HIS A 58 -5.73 17.78 0.97
N VAL A 59 -6.89 17.12 1.04
CA VAL A 59 -7.70 16.78 -0.14
C VAL A 59 -8.16 18.03 -0.89
N GLY A 60 -8.53 19.10 -0.17
CA GLY A 60 -9.02 20.33 -0.77
C GLY A 60 -7.95 21.23 -1.39
N THR A 61 -6.72 21.24 -0.85
CA THR A 61 -5.67 22.18 -1.28
C THR A 61 -4.51 21.52 -2.03
N GLY A 62 -4.34 20.20 -1.89
CA GLY A 62 -3.17 19.48 -2.41
C GLY A 62 -1.86 19.86 -1.74
N ARG A 63 -1.89 20.63 -0.65
CA ARG A 63 -0.70 21.08 0.10
C ARG A 63 -0.47 20.22 1.33
N GLU A 64 0.80 19.99 1.65
CA GLU A 64 1.24 19.29 2.87
C GLU A 64 1.05 20.19 4.10
N ALA A 65 1.22 21.51 3.93
CA ALA A 65 1.00 22.49 4.97
C ALA A 65 -0.48 22.87 5.11
N CYS A 66 -0.89 23.17 6.34
CA CYS A 66 -2.16 23.83 6.61
C CYS A 66 -2.09 25.28 6.13
N GLU A 67 -3.22 25.83 5.70
CA GLU A 67 -3.30 27.27 5.43
C GLU A 67 -3.21 28.05 6.76
N PRO A 68 -2.65 29.26 6.78
CA PRO A 68 -2.55 30.06 7.99
C PRO A 68 -3.89 30.30 8.69
N GLY A 69 -4.98 30.44 7.93
CA GLY A 69 -6.34 30.59 8.47
C GLY A 69 -6.88 29.35 9.17
N ASP A 70 -6.38 28.16 8.80
CA ASP A 70 -6.79 26.87 9.36
C ASP A 70 -6.01 26.51 10.62
N LEU A 71 -4.79 27.06 10.77
CA LEU A 71 -3.98 26.90 11.97
C LEU A 71 -4.50 27.74 13.14
N ALA A 72 -5.10 28.90 12.86
CA ALA A 72 -5.66 29.79 13.88
C ALA A 72 -6.87 29.20 14.63
N LYS A 73 -7.45 28.11 14.11
CA LYS A 73 -8.57 27.38 14.72
C LYS A 73 -8.13 26.16 15.55
N ALA A 74 -6.84 25.84 15.54
CA ALA A 74 -6.31 24.75 16.34
C ALA A 74 -6.35 25.13 17.83
N PRO A 75 -6.81 24.25 18.75
CA PRO A 75 -6.57 24.48 20.17
C PRO A 75 -5.06 24.59 20.37
N GLU A 76 -4.62 25.57 21.16
CA GLU A 76 -3.22 25.75 21.53
C GLU A 76 -2.62 24.41 21.95
N ASN A 77 -1.65 23.92 21.18
CA ASN A 77 -0.89 22.73 21.54
C ASN A 77 -0.06 23.12 22.78
N GLY A 78 -0.49 22.66 23.94
CA GLY A 78 0.06 23.04 25.23
C GLY A 78 1.55 22.73 25.36
N THR A 79 2.32 23.76 25.67
CA THR A 79 3.49 23.76 26.56
C THR A 79 3.68 25.16 27.12
#